data_AF-W7Q5X6-F1
#
_entry.id   AF-W7Q5X6-F1
#
_cell.length_a   1.000
_cell.length_b   1.000
_cell.length_c   1.000
_cell.angle_alpha   90.00
_cell.angle_beta   90.00
_cell.angle_gamma   90.00
#
_symmetry.space_group_name_H-M   'P 1'
#
loop_
_entity.id
_entity.type
_entity.pdbx_description
1 polymer ?
#
loop_
_entity_poly.entity_id
_entity_poly.type
_entity_poly.pdbx_seq_one_letter_code
_entity_poly.pdbx_strand_id
1 'polypeptide(L)' 'MMLSGFEPLRVDDVTDAALAWRQVHSRRESRPDDALEKSRRLPGPEMIFGEVFPTMGRNLRDNLAAGKVRILEGVWRVMN' A
#
# COMPACT_ATOMS: atom_id res chain seq x y z
N MET A 1 12.33 -10.67 20.43
CA MET A 1 11.48 -9.48 20.68
C MET A 1 10.06 -9.98 20.89
N MET A 2 9.54 -9.89 22.11
CA MET A 2 8.19 -10.36 22.45
C MET A 2 7.25 -9.15 22.32
N LEU A 3 6.44 -9.11 21.27
CA LEU A 3 5.45 -8.06 21.05
C LEU A 3 4.22 -8.39 21.90
N SER A 4 3.89 -7.57 22.89
CA SER A 4 2.53 -7.29 23.38
C SER A 4 1.50 -8.45 23.46
N GLY A 5 1.90 -9.69 23.76
CA GLY A 5 0.99 -10.85 23.72
C GLY A 5 0.69 -11.40 22.32
N PHE A 6 1.59 -11.26 21.35
CA PHE A 6 1.48 -11.80 20.00
C PHE A 6 2.74 -12.57 19.60
N GLU A 7 2.55 -13.76 19.09
CA GLU A 7 3.60 -14.62 18.54
C GLU A 7 3.54 -14.62 17.00
N PRO A 8 4.63 -14.30 16.29
CA PRO A 8 4.65 -14.40 14.83
C PRO A 8 4.60 -15.85 14.38
N LEU A 9 3.60 -16.19 13.57
CA LEU A 9 3.49 -17.50 12.90
C LEU A 9 4.21 -17.52 11.55
N ARG A 10 4.12 -16.42 10.80
CA ARG A 10 4.77 -16.24 9.48
C ARG A 10 5.07 -14.76 9.28
N VAL A 11 6.22 -14.46 8.70
CA VAL A 11 6.56 -13.12 8.21
C VAL A 11 7.29 -13.29 6.89
N ASP A 12 6.64 -12.84 5.81
CA ASP A 12 7.17 -12.93 4.46
C ASP A 12 7.49 -11.54 3.92
N ASP A 13 8.65 -11.42 3.26
CA ASP A 13 9.01 -10.21 2.53
C ASP A 13 8.30 -10.22 1.18
N VAL A 14 7.33 -9.34 1.01
CA VAL A 14 6.50 -9.21 -0.19
C VAL A 14 6.84 -7.95 -0.99
N THR A 15 8.02 -7.38 -0.75
CA THR A 15 8.46 -6.10 -1.34
C THR A 15 8.39 -6.11 -2.86
N ASP A 16 8.89 -7.17 -3.52
CA ASP A 16 8.91 -7.26 -4.98
C ASP A 16 7.51 -7.33 -5.58
N ALA A 17 6.64 -8.15 -5.00
CA ALA A 17 5.24 -8.27 -5.42
C ALA A 17 4.50 -6.93 -5.26
N ALA A 18 4.75 -6.22 -4.16
CA ALA A 18 4.15 -4.92 -3.92
C ALA A 18 4.67 -3.83 -4.87
N LEU A 19 5.96 -3.84 -5.21
CA LEU A 19 6.55 -2.94 -6.20
C LEU A 19 5.93 -3.18 -7.58
N ALA A 20 5.84 -4.44 -8.01
CA ALA A 20 5.22 -4.81 -9.28
C ALA A 20 3.75 -4.36 -9.36
N TRP A 21 2.97 -4.58 -8.29
CA TRP A 21 1.58 -4.12 -8.22
C TRP A 21 1.47 -2.60 -8.37
N ARG A 22 2.33 -1.84 -7.67
CA ARG A 22 2.34 -0.37 -7.72
C ARG A 22 2.73 0.16 -9.10
N GLN A 23 3.65 -0.49 -9.81
CA GLN A 23 4.01 -0.10 -11.18
C GLN A 23 2.82 -0.24 -12.15
N VAL A 24 1.98 -1.26 -11.97
CA VAL A 24 0.78 -1.48 -12.78
C VAL A 24 -0.34 -0.49 -12.43
N HIS A 25 -0.60 -0.27 -11.14
CA HIS A 25 -1.74 0.54 -10.67
C HIS A 25 -1.49 2.05 -10.73
N SER A 26 -0.24 2.50 -10.60
CA SER A 26 0.12 3.93 -10.75
C SER A 26 -0.23 4.48 -12.14
N ARG A 27 -0.24 3.63 -13.18
CA ARG A 27 -0.70 4.01 -14.54
C ARG A 27 -2.20 4.26 -14.62
N ARG A 28 -3.00 3.62 -13.76
CA ARG A 28 -4.46 3.80 -13.70
C ARG A 28 -4.84 5.02 -12.87
N GLU A 29 -4.17 5.26 -11.75
CA GLU A 29 -4.33 6.47 -10.91
C GLU A 29 -4.02 7.78 -11.67
N SER A 30 -3.27 7.70 -12.78
CA SER A 30 -2.92 8.85 -13.62
C SER A 30 -3.97 9.17 -14.70
N ARG A 31 -5.03 8.35 -14.86
CA ARG A 31 -6.09 8.59 -15.86
C ARG A 31 -7.27 9.33 -15.23
N PRO A 32 -7.72 10.47 -15.81
CA PRO A 32 -8.84 11.25 -15.26
C PRO A 32 -10.23 10.58 -15.39
N ASP A 33 -10.38 9.62 -16.31
CA ASP A 33 -11.69 9.16 -16.79
C ASP A 33 -12.47 8.20 -15.87
N ASP A 34 -11.87 7.66 -14.80
CA ASP A 34 -12.60 6.79 -13.85
C ASP A 34 -13.48 7.59 -12.85
N ALA A 35 -13.55 8.91 -12.98
CA ALA A 35 -14.35 9.78 -12.11
C ALA A 35 -15.87 9.55 -12.23
N LEU A 36 -16.37 9.03 -13.35
CA LEU A 36 -17.80 8.83 -13.59
C LEU A 36 -18.40 7.63 -12.82
N GLU A 37 -17.64 6.56 -12.56
CA GLU A 37 -18.09 5.43 -11.72
C GLU A 37 -18.03 5.73 -10.20
N LYS A 38 -17.29 6.76 -9.77
CA LYS A 38 -17.07 7.09 -8.35
C LYS A 38 -18.30 7.70 -7.64
N SER A 39 -19.35 8.08 -8.38
CA SER A 39 -20.55 8.74 -7.86
C SER A 39 -21.42 7.90 -6.90
N ARG A 40 -21.11 6.61 -6.70
CA ARG A 40 -21.81 5.70 -5.76
C ARG A 40 -20.93 5.03 -4.69
N ARG A 41 -19.62 5.32 -4.62
CA ARG A 41 -18.70 4.61 -3.71
C ARG A 41 -18.08 5.56 -2.69
N LEU A 42 -17.70 4.97 -1.55
CA LEU A 42 -16.98 5.59 -0.43
C LEU A 42 -15.93 6.60 -0.92
N PRO A 43 -15.63 7.66 -0.13
CA PRO A 43 -14.67 8.68 -0.52
C PRO A 43 -13.38 8.04 -1.02
N GLY A 44 -13.01 8.39 -2.26
CA GLY A 44 -11.77 7.92 -2.85
C GLY A 44 -10.56 8.41 -2.06
N PRO A 45 -9.38 7.79 -2.22
CA PRO A 45 -8.18 8.20 -1.52
C PRO A 45 -7.83 9.68 -1.75
N GLU A 46 -8.17 10.24 -2.92
CA GLU A 46 -7.97 11.66 -3.22
C GLU A 46 -8.82 12.58 -2.33
N MET A 47 -9.98 12.12 -1.85
CA MET A 47 -10.81 12.87 -0.91
C MET A 47 -10.33 12.77 0.54
N ILE A 48 -9.66 11.66 0.90
CA ILE A 48 -9.16 11.42 2.26
C ILE A 48 -7.80 12.12 2.46
N PHE A 49 -6.93 12.01 1.46
CA PHE A 49 -5.55 12.48 1.52
C PHE A 49 -5.31 13.76 0.70
N GLY A 50 -6.30 14.22 -0.06
CA GLY A 50 -6.20 15.44 -0.86
C GLY A 50 -5.24 15.32 -2.04
N GLU A 51 -4.83 16.46 -2.56
CA GLU A 51 -4.00 16.61 -3.76
C GLU A 51 -2.60 15.98 -3.64
N VAL A 52 -2.15 15.69 -2.41
CA VAL A 52 -0.85 15.05 -2.18
C VAL A 52 -0.87 13.53 -2.43
N PHE A 53 -2.05 12.91 -2.52
CA PHE A 53 -2.20 11.46 -2.68
C PHE A 53 -1.37 10.87 -3.85
N PRO A 54 -1.40 11.44 -5.08
CA PRO A 54 -0.60 10.93 -6.18
C PRO A 54 0.91 11.02 -5.90
N THR A 55 1.34 12.07 -5.17
CA THR A 55 2.75 12.22 -4.75
C THR A 55 3.13 11.18 -3.72
N MET A 56 2.26 10.85 -2.77
CA MET A 56 2.50 9.77 -1.79
C MET A 56 2.69 8.41 -2.48
N GLY A 57 1.84 8.09 -3.46
CA GLY A 57 1.94 6.87 -4.26
C GLY A 57 3.28 6.76 -5.01
N ARG A 58 3.72 7.85 -5.66
CA ARG A 58 5.03 7.94 -6.31
C ARG A 58 6.18 7.76 -5.33
N ASN A 59 6.16 8.49 -4.22
CA ASN A 59 7.21 8.42 -3.20
C ASN A 59 7.37 7.00 -2.64
N LEU A 60 6.26 6.30 -2.36
CA LEU A 60 6.31 4.92 -1.91
C LEU A 60 6.95 4.00 -2.96
N ARG A 61 6.50 4.07 -4.21
CA ARG A 61 7.06 3.27 -5.30
C ARG A 61 8.56 3.52 -5.47
N ASP A 62 8.99 4.77 -5.45
CA ASP A 62 10.38 5.15 -5.66
C ASP A 62 11.25 4.70 -4.48
N ASN A 63 10.73 4.76 -3.24
CA ASN A 63 11.41 4.22 -2.07
C ASN A 63 11.53 2.68 -2.10
N LEU A 64 10.50 1.97 -2.57
CA LEU A 64 10.56 0.52 -2.78
C LEU A 64 11.61 0.15 -3.82
N ALA A 65 11.59 0.82 -4.98
CA ALA A 65 12.56 0.59 -6.05
C ALA A 65 14.01 0.90 -5.63
N ALA A 66 14.20 1.89 -4.75
CA ALA A 66 15.50 2.24 -4.20
C ALA A 66 15.93 1.36 -3.00
N GLY A 67 15.14 0.36 -2.60
CA GLY A 67 15.42 -0.49 -1.44
C GLY A 67 15.43 0.25 -0.09
N LYS A 68 14.85 1.46 -0.03
CA LYS A 68 14.82 2.30 1.18
C LYS A 68 13.77 1.82 2.19
N VAL A 69 12.75 1.12 1.70
CA VAL A 69 11.68 0.55 2.52
C VAL A 69 11.36 -0.85 2.02
N ARG A 70 10.79 -1.68 2.90
CA ARG A 70 10.32 -3.03 2.59
C ARG A 70 8.88 -3.20 3.07
N ILE A 71 8.15 -4.09 2.41
CA ILE A 71 6.79 -4.45 2.80
C ILE A 71 6.80 -5.90 3.25
N LEU A 72 6.41 -6.10 4.50
CA LEU A 72 6.32 -7.41 5.11
C LEU A 72 4.85 -7.76 5.30
N GLU A 73 4.47 -8.95 4.86
CA GLU A 73 3.21 -9.58 5.25
C GLU A 73 3.50 -10.46 6.46
N GLY A 74 2.71 -10.34 7.51
CA GLY A 74 2.85 -11.26 8.63
C GLY A 74 1.53 -11.75 9.19
N VAL A 75 1.62 -12.91 9.82
CA VAL A 75 0.54 -13.58 10.52
C VAL A 75 0.98 -13.77 11.95
N TRP A 76 0.18 -13.32 12.90
CA TRP A 76 0.44 -13.45 14.33
C TRP A 76 -0.68 -14.23 15.02
N ARG A 77 -0.31 -14.97 16.06
CA ARG A 77 -1.22 -15.58 17.02
C ARG A 77 -1.26 -14.73 18.28
N VAL A 78 -2.45 -14.47 18.81
CA VAL A 78 -2.60 -13.89 20.16
C VAL A 78 -2.17 -14.95 21.18
N MET A 79 -1.23 -14.60 22.04
CA MET A 79 -0.82 -15.40 23.19
C MET A 79 -1.85 -15.18 24.30
N ASN A 80 -2.61 -16.24 24.62
CA ASN A 80 -3.51 -16.27 25.78
C ASN A 80 -2.73 -16.55 27.07
#